data_AF-S7ZXT6-F1
#
_entry.id   AF-S7ZXT6-F1
#
_cell.length_a   1.000
_cell.length_b   1.000
_cell.length_c   1.000
_cell.angle_alpha   90.00
_cell.angle_beta   90.00
_cell.angle_gamma   90.00
#
_symmetry.space_group_name_H-M   'P 1'
#
loop_
_entity.id
_entity.type
_entity.pdbx_description
1 polymer ?
#
loop_
_entity_poly.entity_id
_entity_poly.type
_entity_poly.pdbx_seq_one_letter_code
_entity_poly.pdbx_strand_id
1 'polypeptide(L)'
;MSSNTYKPTEHGGLKEDGTPDKRVNSEHGFGGQDREQVSEIGRKGGQTQPDDIYKPSEHGGLKKDGTEDQRTRSDHGFGSRPKEEVQEIGRKGGQARGGQQDEDD
;
A
#
# COMPACT_ATOMS: atom_id res chain seq x y z
N MET A 1 -20.37 16.22 -11.85
CA MET A 1 -19.25 16.93 -12.50
C MET A 1 -18.14 15.93 -12.68
N SER A 2 -17.79 15.58 -13.92
CA SER A 2 -16.61 14.75 -14.17
C SER A 2 -15.39 15.56 -13.76
N SER A 3 -14.73 15.18 -12.67
CA SER A 3 -13.38 15.68 -12.40
C SER A 3 -12.51 15.11 -13.52
N ASN A 4 -12.10 15.95 -14.47
CA ASN A 4 -10.97 15.65 -15.32
C ASN A 4 -9.74 15.60 -14.41
N THR A 5 -9.46 14.42 -13.86
CA THR A 5 -8.26 14.20 -13.05
C THR A 5 -7.07 14.32 -14.00
N TYR A 6 -6.23 15.34 -13.77
CA TYR A 6 -5.02 15.54 -14.53
C TYR A 6 -4.10 14.33 -14.43
N LYS A 7 -3.59 13.88 -15.58
CA LYS A 7 -2.70 12.74 -15.69
C LYS A 7 -1.33 13.21 -16.16
N PRO A 8 -0.33 13.26 -15.27
CA PRO A 8 1.04 13.66 -15.62
C PRO A 8 1.61 12.91 -16.83
N THR A 9 1.24 11.63 -16.98
CA THR A 9 1.65 10.78 -18.10
C THR A 9 1.18 11.29 -19.47
N GLU A 10 0.04 11.99 -19.53
CA GLU A 10 -0.49 12.58 -20.77
C GLU A 10 0.13 13.98 -21.05
N HIS A 11 0.90 14.52 -20.10
CA HIS A 11 1.52 15.84 -20.15
C HIS A 11 3.05 15.80 -19.95
N GLY A 12 3.71 14.81 -20.55
CA GLY A 12 5.18 14.72 -20.54
C GLY A 12 5.80 14.48 -19.16
N GLY A 13 5.00 13.99 -18.20
CA GLY A 13 5.44 13.74 -16.83
C GLY A 13 5.40 14.96 -15.91
N LEU A 14 4.77 16.05 -16.32
CA LEU A 14 4.61 17.25 -15.51
C LEU A 14 3.35 17.17 -14.66
N LYS A 15 3.29 17.93 -13.56
CA LYS A 15 2.08 18.20 -12.78
C LYS A 15 1.28 19.34 -13.43
N GLU A 16 0.08 19.60 -12.90
CA GLU A 16 -0.77 20.72 -13.34
C GLU A 16 -0.05 22.08 -13.28
N ASP A 17 0.87 22.26 -12.32
CA ASP A 17 1.68 23.47 -12.14
C ASP A 17 2.91 23.54 -13.08
N GLY A 18 3.09 22.55 -13.95
CA GLY A 18 4.23 22.46 -14.87
C GLY A 18 5.53 21.95 -14.24
N THR A 19 5.55 21.62 -12.95
CA THR A 19 6.72 21.01 -12.30
C THR A 19 6.80 19.52 -12.62
N PRO A 20 8.00 18.91 -12.67
CA PRO A 20 8.12 17.46 -12.87
C PRO A 20 7.40 16.66 -11.77
N ASP A 21 6.58 15.67 -12.18
CA ASP A 21 5.95 14.74 -11.25
C ASP A 21 6.87 13.55 -10.97
N LYS A 22 7.35 13.45 -9.73
CA LYS A 22 8.26 12.39 -9.29
C LYS A 22 7.65 10.99 -9.37
N ARG A 23 6.32 10.84 -9.40
CA ARG A 23 5.66 9.53 -9.49
C ARG A 23 5.84 8.88 -10.87
N VAL A 24 6.05 9.71 -11.89
CA VAL A 24 6.21 9.28 -13.28
C VAL A 24 7.63 9.52 -13.80
N ASN A 25 8.56 9.91 -12.92
CA ASN A 25 9.98 9.98 -13.28
C ASN A 25 10.63 8.60 -13.19
N SER A 26 11.66 8.36 -13.99
CA SER A 26 12.38 7.08 -14.02
C SER A 26 13.39 6.93 -12.88
N GLU A 27 13.75 8.02 -12.21
CA GLU A 27 14.80 8.03 -11.17
C GLU A 27 14.25 7.66 -9.79
N HIS A 28 13.03 8.08 -9.45
CA HIS A 28 12.45 7.93 -8.12
C HIS A 28 11.15 7.09 -8.14
N GLY A 29 10.67 6.68 -9.31
CA GLY A 29 9.47 5.86 -9.47
C GLY A 29 9.63 4.80 -10.55
N PHE A 30 8.61 3.95 -10.66
CA PHE A 30 8.53 2.94 -11.72
C PHE A 30 7.98 3.51 -13.04
N GLY A 31 7.61 4.80 -13.07
CA GLY A 31 7.09 5.48 -14.24
C GLY A 31 8.20 5.77 -15.24
N GLY A 32 8.32 4.92 -16.26
CA GLY A 32 9.38 4.99 -17.25
C GLY A 32 10.20 3.71 -17.36
N GLN A 33 10.00 2.76 -16.44
CA GLN A 33 10.51 1.40 -16.57
C GLN A 33 9.53 0.51 -17.34
N ASP A 34 10.03 -0.57 -17.92
CA ASP A 34 9.21 -1.56 -18.60
C ASP A 34 8.24 -2.21 -17.60
N ARG A 35 6.97 -2.29 -17.98
CA ARG A 35 5.90 -2.88 -17.18
C ARG A 35 6.23 -4.32 -16.76
N GLU A 36 6.89 -5.08 -17.62
CA GLU A 36 7.29 -6.45 -17.32
C GLU A 36 8.31 -6.48 -16.17
N GLN A 37 9.34 -5.63 -16.24
CA GLN A 37 10.35 -5.50 -15.19
C GLN A 37 9.75 -5.03 -13.87
N VAL A 38 8.86 -4.04 -13.91
CA VAL A 38 8.15 -3.55 -12.70
C VAL A 38 7.31 -4.67 -12.08
N SER A 39 6.64 -5.45 -12.92
CA SER A 39 5.83 -6.59 -12.48
C SER A 39 6.71 -7.69 -11.88
N GLU A 40 7.87 -7.98 -12.46
CA GLU A 40 8.82 -8.97 -11.95
C GLU A 40 9.43 -8.52 -10.61
N ILE A 41 9.84 -7.26 -10.49
CA ILE A 41 10.34 -6.69 -9.23
C ILE A 41 9.27 -6.78 -8.14
N GLY A 42 8.02 -6.44 -8.46
CA GLY A 42 6.89 -6.58 -7.53
C GLY A 42 6.66 -8.03 -7.10
N ARG A 43 6.70 -8.98 -8.04
CA ARG A 43 6.60 -10.42 -7.74
C ARG A 43 7.74 -10.89 -6.85
N LYS A 44 8.99 -10.55 -7.19
CA LYS A 44 10.18 -10.95 -6.43
C LYS A 44 10.20 -10.37 -5.03
N GLY A 45 9.78 -9.10 -4.86
CA GLY A 45 9.60 -8.48 -3.55
C GLY A 45 8.53 -9.17 -2.70
N GLY A 46 7.45 -9.65 -3.34
CA GLY A 46 6.40 -10.43 -2.68
C GLY A 46 6.79 -11.88 -2.36
N GLN A 47 7.73 -12.47 -3.10
CA GLN A 47 8.17 -13.87 -2.97
C GLN A 47 9.28 -14.10 -1.93
N THR A 48 9.51 -13.17 -1.01
CA THR A 48 10.52 -13.33 0.07
C THR A 48 10.15 -14.42 1.09
N GLN A 49 8.96 -14.99 0.99
CA GLN A 49 8.46 -16.04 1.86
C GLN A 49 8.83 -17.42 1.27
N PRO A 50 9.55 -18.29 2.01
CA PRO A 50 9.77 -19.67 1.59
C PRO A 50 8.46 -20.41 1.29
N ASP A 51 8.48 -21.30 0.30
CA ASP A 51 7.30 -22.06 -0.14
C ASP A 51 6.71 -22.95 0.97
N ASP A 52 7.58 -23.43 1.88
CA ASP A 52 7.23 -24.32 3.00
C ASP A 52 6.80 -23.57 4.28
N ILE A 53 6.39 -22.31 4.18
CA ILE A 53 5.79 -21.62 5.31
C ILE A 53 4.43 -22.24 5.59
N TYR A 54 4.24 -22.64 6.85
CA TYR A 54 2.95 -23.06 7.36
C TYR A 54 1.89 -21.99 7.12
N LYS A 55 0.86 -22.34 6.36
CA LYS A 55 -0.27 -21.48 6.01
C LYS A 55 -1.48 -21.85 6.86
N PRO A 56 -1.82 -21.06 7.89
CA PRO A 56 -2.98 -21.33 8.73
C PRO A 56 -4.27 -21.51 7.92
N SER A 57 -4.41 -20.82 6.79
CA SER A 57 -5.55 -20.95 5.88
C SER A 57 -5.74 -22.37 5.31
N GLU A 58 -4.66 -23.13 5.12
CA GLU A 58 -4.69 -24.52 4.65
C GLU A 58 -5.01 -25.50 5.80
N HIS A 59 -4.96 -25.02 7.06
CA HIS A 59 -5.20 -25.78 8.29
C HIS A 59 -6.40 -25.25 9.07
N GLY A 60 -7.46 -24.86 8.37
CA GLY A 60 -8.72 -24.40 8.99
C GLY A 60 -8.60 -23.12 9.81
N GLY A 61 -7.58 -22.31 9.53
CA GLY A 61 -7.28 -21.07 10.26
C GLY A 61 -6.48 -21.27 11.56
N LEU A 62 -5.88 -22.44 11.78
CA LEU A 62 -5.10 -22.73 12.99
C LEU A 62 -3.61 -22.46 12.76
N LYS A 63 -2.91 -21.99 13.79
CA LYS A 63 -1.44 -21.91 13.86
C LYS A 63 -0.84 -23.31 14.09
N LYS A 64 0.50 -23.40 14.00
CA LYS A 64 1.26 -24.63 14.25
C LYS A 64 1.02 -25.24 15.64
N ASP A 65 0.68 -24.42 16.63
CA ASP A 65 0.39 -24.83 18.01
C ASP A 65 -1.08 -25.25 18.22
N GLY A 66 -1.90 -25.24 17.16
CA GLY A 66 -3.32 -25.55 17.23
C GLY A 66 -4.22 -24.41 17.73
N THR A 67 -3.65 -23.24 18.04
CA THR A 67 -4.45 -22.05 18.37
C THR A 67 -4.97 -21.37 17.12
N GLU A 68 -6.12 -20.69 17.21
CA GLU A 68 -6.67 -19.93 16.09
C GLU A 68 -5.74 -18.78 15.66
N ASP A 69 -5.50 -18.66 14.35
CA ASP A 69 -4.77 -17.55 13.75
C ASP A 69 -5.72 -16.39 13.47
N GLN A 70 -5.52 -15.29 14.18
CA GLN A 70 -6.33 -14.08 14.02
C GLN A 70 -6.26 -13.49 12.61
N ARG A 71 -5.22 -13.80 11.84
CA ARG A 71 -5.08 -13.32 10.46
C ARG A 71 -6.05 -14.00 9.49
N THR A 72 -6.53 -15.19 9.83
CA THR A 72 -7.48 -15.96 8.99
C THR A 72 -8.94 -15.73 9.37
N ARG A 73 -9.20 -14.96 10.41
CA ARG A 73 -10.53 -14.68 10.92
C ARG A 73 -11.25 -13.62 10.10
N SER A 74 -12.50 -13.89 9.70
CA SER A 74 -13.34 -12.96 8.92
C SER A 74 -13.82 -11.74 9.72
N ASP A 75 -13.83 -11.83 11.05
CA ASP A 75 -14.21 -10.75 11.98
C ASP A 75 -13.01 -9.90 12.42
N HIS A 76 -11.81 -10.18 11.91
CA HIS A 76 -10.59 -9.47 12.27
C HIS A 76 -10.11 -8.54 11.16
N GLY A 77 -9.57 -7.38 11.55
CA GLY A 77 -9.05 -6.36 10.64
C GLY A 77 -10.03 -5.20 10.39
N PHE A 78 -9.75 -4.42 9.33
CA PHE A 78 -10.53 -3.21 9.01
C PHE A 78 -11.85 -3.51 8.29
N GLY A 79 -11.97 -4.67 7.63
CA GLY A 79 -13.19 -5.06 6.92
C GLY A 79 -14.37 -5.40 7.83
N SER A 80 -14.09 -5.73 9.10
CA SER A 80 -15.08 -6.15 10.08
C SER A 80 -15.50 -5.01 11.03
N ARG A 81 -14.94 -3.81 10.84
CA ARG A 81 -15.21 -2.60 11.64
C ARG A 81 -16.10 -1.61 10.89
N PRO A 82 -16.90 -0.78 11.60
CA PRO A 82 -17.66 0.28 10.96
C PRO A 82 -16.72 1.31 10.31
N LYS A 83 -17.19 1.92 9.23
CA LYS A 83 -16.41 2.86 8.41
C LYS A 83 -15.89 4.04 9.22
N GLU A 84 -16.70 4.53 10.15
CA GLU A 84 -16.41 5.67 11.02
C GLU A 84 -15.19 5.38 11.92
N GLU A 85 -15.12 4.18 12.50
CA GLU A 85 -14.00 3.76 13.35
C GLU A 85 -12.71 3.62 12.53
N VAL A 86 -12.80 3.01 11.34
CA VAL A 86 -11.65 2.87 10.44
C VAL A 86 -11.12 4.24 10.00
N GLN A 87 -12.02 5.18 9.70
CA GLN A 87 -11.65 6.56 9.36
C GLN A 87 -10.95 7.28 10.52
N GLU A 88 -11.44 7.13 11.75
CA GLU A 88 -10.81 7.73 12.92
C GLU A 88 -9.41 7.15 13.16
N ILE A 89 -9.24 5.82 13.04
CA ILE A 89 -7.93 5.16 13.14
C ILE A 89 -6.98 5.68 12.06
N GLY A 90 -7.46 5.79 10.81
CA GLY A 90 -6.69 6.36 9.70
C GLY A 90 -6.28 7.80 9.95
N ARG A 91 -7.20 8.63 10.46
CA ARG A 91 -6.95 10.04 10.83
C ARG A 91 -5.86 10.12 11.91
N LYS A 92 -6.01 9.37 13.01
CA LYS A 92 -5.02 9.35 14.11
C LYS A 92 -3.65 8.86 13.64
N GLY A 93 -3.62 7.82 12.81
CA GLY A 93 -2.38 7.29 12.24
C GLY A 93 -1.67 8.27 11.30
N GLY A 94 -2.43 9.03 10.51
CA GLY A 94 -1.89 10.10 9.65
C GLY A 94 -1.35 11.29 10.46
N GLN A 95 -2.08 11.71 11.49
CA GLN A 95 -1.68 12.81 12.38
C GLN A 95 -0.39 12.50 13.15
N ALA A 96 -0.20 11.26 13.61
CA ALA A 96 1.00 10.83 14.33
C ALA A 96 2.30 10.96 13.50
N ARG A 97 2.20 11.04 12.17
CA ARG A 97 3.36 11.21 11.27
C ARG A 97 3.47 12.60 10.66
N GLY A 98 2.39 13.39 10.66
CA GLY A 98 2.36 14.75 10.13
C GLY A 98 2.80 15.84 11.12
N GLY A 99 2.77 15.58 12.43
CA GLY A 99 3.10 16.59 13.46
C GLY A 99 4.56 16.65 13.91
N GLN A 100 5.48 15.88 13.32
CA GLN A 100 6.91 15.87 13.69
C GLN A 100 7.80 16.66 12.72
N GLN A 101 7.22 17.39 11.75
CA GLN A 101 8.01 18.14 10.74
C GLN A 101 8.04 19.66 10.94
N ASP A 102 7.40 20.21 11.98
CA ASP A 102 7.27 21.67 12.14
C ASP A 102 7.99 22.26 13.38
N GLU A 103 8.88 21.51 14.05
CA GLU A 103 9.64 22.01 15.22
C GLU A 103 11.13 21.60 15.16
N ASP A 104 11.85 21.98 14.09
CA ASP A 104 13.31 22.03 14.06
C ASP A 104 13.74 23.00 12.91
N ASP A 105 13.69 24.31 13.18
CA ASP A 105 14.39 25.37 12.41
C ASP A 105 14.74 26.55 13.35
#